data_AF-A0A4U6MRZ1-F1
#
_entry.id   AF-A0A4U6MRZ1-F1
#
_cell.length_a   1.000
_cell.length_b   1.000
_cell.length_c   1.000
_cell.angle_alpha   90.00
_cell.angle_beta   90.00
_cell.angle_gamma   90.00
#
_symmetry.space_group_name_H-M   'P 1'
#
loop_
_entity.id
_entity.type
_entity.pdbx_description
1 polymer ?
#
loop_
_entity_poly.entity_id
_entity_poly.type
_entity_poly.pdbx_seq_one_letter_code
_entity_poly.pdbx_strand_id
1 'polypeptide(L)'
;MAAPESCERVRSDIEQRIINNGVAQDSFTLSIVPNDQADRPDSLVVGHCANDTHKILYARTSSGNAPANSTPSQDGHPAEPQ
;
A
#
# COMPACT_ATOMS: atom_id res chain seq x y z
N MET A 1 -4.00 -10.33 -25.55
CA MET A 1 -3.45 -9.53 -24.43
C MET A 1 -2.98 -10.51 -23.38
N ALA A 2 -1.68 -10.78 -23.30
CA ALA A 2 -1.11 -11.79 -22.41
C ALA A 2 -0.03 -11.13 -21.56
N ALA A 3 -0.43 -10.60 -20.40
CA ALA A 3 0.47 -10.31 -19.29
C ALA A 3 -0.18 -10.45 -17.87
N PRO A 4 -1.35 -11.08 -17.65
CA PRO A 4 -1.84 -11.24 -16.28
C PRO A 4 -0.99 -12.25 -15.48
N GLU A 5 -0.57 -13.37 -16.08
CA GLU A 5 0.15 -14.46 -15.40
C GLU A 5 1.39 -13.99 -14.61
N SER A 6 2.21 -13.09 -15.19
CA SER A 6 3.44 -12.66 -14.52
C SER A 6 3.16 -11.80 -13.28
N CYS A 7 2.20 -10.88 -13.36
CA CYS A 7 1.81 -10.05 -12.24
C CYS A 7 1.07 -10.85 -11.16
N GLU A 8 0.22 -11.79 -11.55
CA GLU A 8 -0.49 -12.64 -10.60
C GLU A 8 0.45 -13.59 -9.84
N ARG A 9 1.46 -14.15 -10.51
CA ARG A 9 2.49 -14.94 -9.83
C ARG A 9 3.29 -14.12 -8.82
N VAL A 10 3.74 -12.92 -9.20
CA VAL A 10 4.48 -12.03 -8.29
C VAL A 10 3.60 -11.65 -7.10
N ARG A 11 2.32 -11.31 -7.34
CA ARG A 11 1.36 -11.04 -6.27
C ARG A 11 1.24 -12.22 -5.30
N SER A 12 1.10 -13.44 -5.80
CA SER A 12 0.94 -14.65 -4.97
C SER A 12 2.23 -14.99 -4.19
N ASP A 13 3.42 -14.82 -4.77
CA ASP A 13 4.69 -14.95 -4.04
C ASP A 13 4.78 -13.98 -2.86
N ILE A 14 4.43 -12.71 -3.10
CA ILE A 14 4.42 -11.68 -2.07
C ILE A 14 3.38 -12.01 -1.00
N GLU A 15 2.19 -12.47 -1.37
CA GLU A 15 1.14 -12.90 -0.45
C GLU A 15 1.62 -14.01 0.48
N GLN A 16 2.20 -15.06 -0.08
CA GLN A 16 2.78 -16.16 0.69
C GLN A 16 3.91 -15.68 1.60
N ARG A 17 4.76 -14.76 1.13
CA ARG A 17 5.83 -14.18 1.93
C ARG A 17 5.27 -13.39 3.11
N ILE A 18 4.22 -12.61 2.92
CA ILE A 18 3.54 -11.86 3.98
C ILE A 18 2.94 -12.84 5.02
N ILE A 19 2.31 -13.93 4.57
CA ILE A 19 1.78 -14.99 5.44
C ILE A 19 2.88 -15.68 6.24
N ASN A 20 4.00 -16.00 5.60
CA ASN A 20 5.16 -16.59 6.26
C ASN A 20 5.81 -15.67 7.30
N ASN A 21 5.63 -14.35 7.19
CA ASN A 21 6.05 -13.39 8.22
C ASN A 21 5.04 -13.28 9.39
N GLY A 22 3.94 -14.04 9.35
CA GLY A 22 2.94 -14.10 10.43
C GLY A 22 1.71 -13.20 10.22
N VAL A 23 1.54 -12.60 9.04
CA VAL A 23 0.34 -11.81 8.73
C VAL A 23 -0.70 -12.71 8.09
N ALA A 24 -1.88 -12.88 8.72
CA ALA A 24 -2.93 -13.73 8.15
C ALA A 24 -3.41 -13.22 6.78
N GLN A 25 -3.70 -14.12 5.85
CA GLN A 25 -4.15 -13.80 4.49
C GLN A 25 -5.37 -12.87 4.49
N ASP A 26 -6.35 -13.15 5.35
CA ASP A 26 -7.56 -12.33 5.53
C ASP A 26 -7.32 -11.00 6.26
N SER A 27 -6.09 -10.71 6.68
CA SER A 27 -5.71 -9.49 7.37
C SER A 27 -5.16 -8.42 6.42
N PHE A 28 -4.92 -8.77 5.15
CA PHE A 28 -4.49 -7.84 4.11
C PHE A 28 -5.10 -8.14 2.73
N THR A 29 -4.86 -7.25 1.78
CA THR A 29 -5.30 -7.37 0.40
C THR A 29 -4.20 -6.85 -0.50
N LEU A 30 -3.92 -7.58 -1.58
CA LEU A 30 -2.98 -7.17 -2.62
C LEU A 30 -3.73 -6.74 -3.87
N SER A 31 -3.46 -5.52 -4.35
CA SER A 31 -4.07 -4.97 -5.56
C SER A 31 -3.01 -4.66 -6.61
N ILE A 32 -3.23 -5.07 -7.86
CA ILE A 32 -2.34 -4.78 -8.97
C ILE A 32 -2.89 -3.55 -9.68
N VAL A 33 -2.10 -2.48 -9.73
CA VAL A 33 -2.48 -1.24 -10.41
C VAL A 33 -1.35 -0.78 -11.34
N PRO A 34 -1.64 0.01 -12.38
CA PRO A 34 -0.60 0.64 -13.21
C PRO A 34 0.31 1.54 -12.37
N ASN A 35 1.56 1.72 -12.77
CA ASN A 35 2.55 2.51 -12.02
C ASN A 35 2.08 3.93 -11.68
N ASP A 36 1.34 4.57 -12.59
CA ASP A 36 0.77 5.92 -12.42
C ASP A 36 -0.29 5.99 -11.29
N GLN A 37 -0.97 4.87 -11.02
CA GLN A 37 -2.02 4.76 -9.99
C GLN A 37 -1.54 4.10 -8.69
N ALA A 38 -0.26 3.77 -8.62
CA ALA A 38 0.32 3.05 -7.50
C ALA A 38 0.66 3.94 -6.30
N ASP A 39 0.71 5.26 -6.52
CA ASP A 39 0.90 6.26 -5.49
C ASP A 39 -0.44 6.47 -4.76
N ARG A 40 -0.74 5.57 -3.82
CA ARG A 40 -1.94 5.66 -2.98
C ARG A 40 -1.51 5.82 -1.53
N PRO A 41 -1.99 6.87 -0.82
CA PRO A 41 -1.54 7.13 0.55
C PRO A 41 -1.95 6.02 1.53
N ASP A 42 -3.03 5.29 1.22
CA ASP A 42 -3.57 4.21 2.03
C ASP A 42 -3.01 2.82 1.66
N SER A 43 -1.97 2.75 0.82
CA SER A 43 -1.43 1.46 0.35
C SER A 43 0.09 1.47 0.20
N LEU A 44 0.72 0.35 0.50
CA LEU A 44 2.17 0.19 0.44
C LEU A 44 2.58 -0.56 -0.82
N VAL A 45 3.53 -0.04 -1.59
CA VAL A 45 4.08 -0.76 -2.75
C VAL A 45 5.02 -1.86 -2.23
N VAL A 46 4.59 -3.10 -2.40
CA VAL A 46 5.34 -4.30 -1.93
C VAL A 46 5.97 -5.08 -3.07
N GLY A 47 5.67 -4.72 -4.33
CA GLY A 47 6.26 -5.35 -5.49
C GLY A 47 5.91 -4.64 -6.80
N HIS A 48 6.63 -5.04 -7.84
CA HIS A 48 6.55 -4.47 -9.19
C HIS A 48 6.54 -5.62 -10.20
N CYS A 49 5.74 -5.52 -11.26
CA CYS A 49 5.61 -6.55 -12.28
C CYS A 49 5.48 -5.95 -13.68
N ALA A 50 5.63 -6.81 -14.72
CA ALA A 50 5.57 -6.41 -16.12
C ALA A 50 6.55 -5.27 -16.49
N ASN A 51 7.83 -5.41 -16.12
CA ASN A 51 8.88 -4.38 -16.32
C ASN A 51 8.48 -3.02 -15.70
N ASP A 52 8.07 -3.02 -14.43
CA ASP A 52 7.70 -1.81 -13.68
C ASP A 52 6.52 -1.00 -14.25
N THR A 53 5.77 -1.56 -15.20
CA THR A 53 4.52 -0.91 -15.68
C THR A 53 3.38 -1.06 -14.68
N HIS A 54 3.42 -2.07 -13.83
CA HIS A 54 2.41 -2.33 -12.81
C HIS A 54 3.05 -2.56 -11.44
N LYS A 55 2.34 -2.14 -10.40
CA LYS A 55 2.75 -2.26 -9.01
C LYS A 55 1.74 -3.08 -8.22
N ILE A 56 2.25 -3.84 -7.26
CA ILE A 56 1.46 -4.60 -6.29
C ILE A 56 1.40 -3.79 -5.00
N LEU A 57 0.19 -3.36 -4.66
CA LEU A 57 -0.12 -2.55 -3.49
C LEU A 57 -0.64 -3.45 -2.38
N TYR A 58 -0.14 -3.24 -1.17
CA TYR A 58 -0.60 -3.84 0.07
C TYR A 58 -1.53 -2.90 0.80
N ALA A 59 -2.73 -3.38 1.10
CA ALA A 59 -3.70 -2.71 1.97
C ALA A 59 -4.00 -3.65 3.14
N ARG A 60 -3.89 -3.17 4.38
CA ARG A 60 -4.22 -3.96 5.57
C ARG A 60 -5.72 -3.86 5.85
N THR A 61 -6.45 -4.98 5.83
CA THR A 61 -7.90 -5.00 6.14
C THR A 61 -8.16 -5.07 7.66
N SER A 62 -7.20 -5.52 8.46
CA SER A 62 -7.36 -5.57 9.93
C SER A 62 -7.24 -4.22 10.65
N SER A 63 -6.85 -3.14 9.96
CA SER A 63 -6.74 -1.84 10.63
C SER A 63 -8.06 -1.09 10.47
N GLY A 64 -8.76 -0.92 11.58
CA GLY A 64 -9.67 0.21 11.72
C GLY A 64 -8.98 1.47 11.21
N ASN A 65 -9.73 2.22 10.41
CA ASN A 65 -9.46 3.58 9.95
C ASN A 65 -8.36 4.31 10.74
N ALA A 66 -7.26 4.64 10.09
CA ALA A 66 -6.64 5.95 10.22
C ALA A 66 -5.71 6.16 9.02
N PRO A 67 -6.06 7.01 8.04
CA PRO A 67 -5.01 7.74 7.35
C PRO A 67 -4.21 8.43 8.44
N ALA A 68 -2.94 8.07 8.60
CA ALA A 68 -1.97 8.91 9.31
C ALA A 68 -1.65 10.14 8.47
N ASN A 69 -2.70 10.84 8.01
CA ASN A 69 -2.65 12.16 7.42
C ASN A 69 -3.59 13.06 8.23
N SER A 70 -3.41 13.03 9.54
CA SER A 70 -3.91 14.04 10.46
C SER A 70 -3.02 14.08 11.70
N THR A 71 -1.84 14.68 11.55
CA THR A 71 -1.37 15.62 12.57
C THR A 71 -2.01 16.98 12.28
N PRO A 72 -3.12 17.32 12.95
CA PRO A 72 -3.32 18.66 13.47
C PRO A 72 -2.92 18.60 14.94
N SER A 73 -1.62 18.55 15.22
CA SER A 73 -1.12 19.21 16.43
C SER A 73 -1.08 20.70 16.03
N GLN A 74 -2.12 21.51 16.24
CA GLN A 74 -2.49 22.14 17.52
C GLN A 74 -1.23 22.55 18.30
N ASP A 75 -0.73 23.75 17.98
CA ASP A 75 -0.22 24.74 18.94
C ASP A 75 -0.04 26.06 18.17
N GLY A 76 -0.84 27.11 18.35
CA GLY A 76 -1.10 27.71 19.65
C GLY A 76 -0.10 28.82 20.00
N HIS A 77 0.48 29.57 19.04
CA HIS A 77 1.22 30.79 19.36
C HIS A 77 0.54 32.03 18.74
N PRO A 78 -0.03 32.93 19.57
CA PRO A 78 -0.63 34.18 19.12
C PRO A 78 0.46 35.16 18.64
N ALA A 79 0.01 36.15 17.87
CA ALA A 79 0.78 37.24 17.31
C ALA A 79 1.89 37.80 18.22
N GLU A 80 3.07 38.05 17.64
CA GLU A 80 4.07 38.96 18.20
C GLU A 80 4.22 40.19 17.28
N PRO A 81 3.96 41.41 17.77
CA PRO A 81 4.48 42.64 17.21
C PRO A 81 5.74 43.07 17.97
N GLN A 82 6.85 43.23 17.23
CA GLN A 82 8.03 44.00 17.65
C GLN A 82 8.45 44.88 16.48
#